data_AF-A0A7S3W0X6-F1
#
_entry.id   AF-A0A7S3W0X6-F1
#
_cell.length_a   1.000
_cell.length_b   1.000
_cell.length_c   1.000
_cell.angle_alpha   90.00
_cell.angle_beta   90.00
_cell.angle_gamma   90.00
#
_symmetry.space_group_name_H-M   'P 1'
#
loop_
_entity.id
_entity.type
_entity.pdbx_description
1 polymer ?
#
loop_
_entity_poly.entity_id
_entity_poly.type
_entity_poly.pdbx_seq_one_letter_code
_entity_poly.pdbx_strand_id
1 'polypeptide(L)'
;EWLAKQRGAVGALWHIWRAEDAPKLRSFLTRIWNEMSAPDDNCSVSADTDDGGSQHVVGAHNGGEHTNPSGCPPLNYQPAVRVPLHDAIHDQTFYVNRRLRHRLRDEEGIAPWTFVQRQGEAVFIPAGCPHQVLNLRSCIKVAQDFVSPESIPRVLALTEEYRALPSTHSRSEDKLGAKAILAHAASHALSELGVVLV
;
A
#
# COMPACT_ATOMS: atom_id res chain seq x y z
N GLU A 1 -12.46 -10.64 -30.59
CA GLU A 1 -11.55 -9.79 -31.39
C GLU A 1 -11.78 -8.27 -31.21
N TRP A 2 -13.02 -7.77 -31.03
CA TRP A 2 -13.28 -6.32 -30.86
C TRP A 2 -12.73 -5.70 -29.56
N LEU A 3 -12.83 -6.40 -28.42
CA LEU A 3 -12.29 -5.95 -27.11
C LEU A 3 -10.75 -5.83 -27.08
N ALA A 4 -10.04 -6.60 -27.90
CA ALA A 4 -8.57 -6.54 -27.97
C ALA A 4 -8.07 -5.26 -28.68
N LYS A 5 -8.88 -4.69 -29.58
CA LYS A 5 -8.57 -3.46 -30.33
C LYS A 5 -8.82 -2.16 -29.54
N GLN A 6 -9.43 -2.25 -28.35
CA GLN A 6 -9.83 -1.10 -27.52
C GLN A 6 -9.03 -0.97 -26.22
N ARG A 7 -8.00 -1.81 -25.99
CA ARG A 7 -7.26 -1.76 -24.73
C ARG A 7 -6.38 -0.51 -24.71
N GLY A 8 -6.66 0.39 -23.77
CA GLY A 8 -5.87 1.60 -23.54
C GLY A 8 -4.38 1.32 -23.32
N ALA A 9 -3.57 2.39 -23.36
CA ALA A 9 -2.14 2.28 -23.14
C ALA A 9 -1.83 1.61 -21.80
N VAL A 10 -0.74 0.83 -21.76
CA VAL A 10 -0.23 0.27 -20.50
C VAL A 10 0.19 1.41 -19.57
N GLY A 11 -0.37 1.43 -18.36
CA GLY A 11 -0.12 2.46 -17.36
C GLY A 11 0.78 1.97 -16.23
N ALA A 12 0.30 1.02 -15.43
CA ALA A 12 0.96 0.63 -14.18
C ALA A 12 0.97 -0.88 -13.93
N LEU A 13 2.02 -1.38 -13.30
CA LEU A 13 2.15 -2.74 -12.79
C LEU A 13 1.71 -2.78 -11.32
N TRP A 14 0.78 -3.67 -11.01
CA TRP A 14 0.23 -3.87 -9.67
C TRP A 14 0.71 -5.19 -9.08
N HIS A 15 0.98 -5.17 -7.77
CA HIS A 15 1.07 -6.37 -6.95
C HIS A 15 0.11 -6.21 -5.77
N ILE A 16 -0.81 -7.16 -5.59
CA ILE A 16 -1.79 -7.18 -4.49
C ILE A 16 -1.65 -8.50 -3.74
N TRP A 17 -1.49 -8.45 -2.43
CA TRP A 17 -1.46 -9.62 -1.55
C TRP A 17 -2.81 -9.81 -0.85
N ARG A 18 -3.08 -11.03 -0.38
CA ARG A 18 -4.27 -11.29 0.44
C ARG A 18 -4.17 -10.54 1.75
N ALA A 19 -5.30 -10.06 2.26
CA ALA A 19 -5.37 -9.47 3.60
C ALA A 19 -4.94 -10.47 4.70
N GLU A 20 -5.19 -11.77 4.49
CA GLU A 20 -4.78 -12.85 5.40
C GLU A 20 -3.25 -13.03 5.45
N ASP A 21 -2.54 -12.68 4.39
CA ASP A 21 -1.08 -12.82 4.30
C ASP A 21 -0.33 -11.61 4.90
N ALA A 22 -1.05 -10.55 5.27
CA ALA A 22 -0.44 -9.32 5.80
C ALA A 22 0.48 -9.55 7.02
N PRO A 23 0.14 -10.41 8.01
CA PRO A 23 1.05 -10.69 9.13
C PRO A 23 2.37 -11.35 8.68
N LYS A 24 2.32 -12.28 7.73
CA LYS A 24 3.53 -12.93 7.18
C LYS A 24 4.37 -11.93 6.41
N LEU A 25 3.75 -11.12 5.57
CA LEU A 25 4.43 -10.06 4.83
C LEU A 25 5.09 -9.06 5.78
N ARG A 26 4.39 -8.66 6.85
CA ARG A 26 4.92 -7.75 7.88
C ARG A 26 6.16 -8.34 8.55
N SER A 27 6.08 -9.59 9.02
CA SER A 27 7.22 -10.28 9.64
C SER A 27 8.41 -10.42 8.69
N PHE A 28 8.16 -10.77 7.43
CA PHE A 28 9.18 -10.84 6.39
C PHE A 28 9.87 -9.49 6.21
N LEU A 29 9.11 -8.41 6.00
CA LEU A 29 9.68 -7.08 5.76
C LEU A 29 10.44 -6.54 6.97
N THR A 30 9.95 -6.78 8.19
CA THR A 30 10.67 -6.44 9.42
C THR A 30 12.00 -7.19 9.51
N ARG A 31 12.04 -8.47 9.12
CA ARG A 31 13.31 -9.21 9.06
C ARG A 31 14.25 -8.64 8.01
N ILE A 32 13.76 -8.31 6.81
CA ILE A 32 14.56 -7.67 5.76
C ILE A 32 15.12 -6.32 6.24
N TRP A 33 14.33 -5.51 6.96
CA TRP A 33 14.80 -4.26 7.58
C TRP A 33 15.99 -4.48 8.50
N ASN A 34 15.92 -5.51 9.33
CA ASN A 34 16.96 -5.86 10.29
C ASN A 34 18.20 -6.44 9.60
N GLU A 35 18.04 -7.28 8.57
CA GLU A 35 19.13 -7.80 7.72
C GLU A 35 19.92 -6.65 7.09
N MET A 36 19.23 -5.65 6.52
CA MET A 36 19.84 -4.43 5.96
C MET A 36 20.42 -3.50 7.03
N SER A 37 20.09 -3.73 8.29
CA SER A 37 20.57 -2.93 9.42
C SER A 37 21.79 -3.51 10.12
N ALA A 38 22.18 -4.74 9.79
CA ALA A 38 23.41 -5.34 10.28
C ALA A 38 24.64 -4.62 9.71
N PRO A 39 25.70 -4.38 10.50
CA PRO A 39 26.97 -3.86 9.99
C PRO A 39 27.58 -4.86 8.99
N ASP A 40 27.95 -4.37 7.81
CA ASP A 40 28.52 -5.17 6.73
C ASP A 40 29.89 -5.77 7.14
N ASP A 41 29.98 -7.08 7.29
CA ASP A 41 31.31 -7.76 7.36
C ASP A 41 31.82 -8.20 5.99
N ASN A 42 30.97 -8.29 4.94
CA ASN A 42 31.43 -8.56 3.57
C ASN A 42 30.27 -8.48 2.56
N CYS A 43 30.22 -7.49 1.66
CA CYS A 43 29.66 -7.72 0.32
C CYS A 43 29.95 -6.60 -0.69
N SER A 44 30.68 -6.94 -1.75
CA SER A 44 30.65 -6.26 -3.04
C SER A 44 29.28 -6.46 -3.69
N VAL A 45 28.42 -5.45 -3.66
CA VAL A 45 27.13 -5.49 -4.34
C VAL A 45 27.32 -5.14 -5.81
N SER A 46 27.25 -6.14 -6.70
CA SER A 46 27.02 -5.90 -8.12
C SER A 46 25.64 -5.28 -8.31
N ALA A 47 25.61 -4.12 -8.96
CA ALA A 47 24.40 -3.38 -9.28
C ALA A 47 23.62 -4.11 -10.38
N ASP A 48 22.74 -5.03 -9.98
CA ASP A 48 21.81 -5.65 -10.92
C ASP A 48 20.69 -4.66 -11.25
N THR A 49 20.78 -4.13 -12.47
CA THR A 49 19.80 -3.24 -13.10
C THR A 49 18.71 -4.09 -13.73
N ASP A 50 17.73 -4.54 -12.95
CA ASP A 50 16.55 -5.19 -13.56
C ASP A 50 15.27 -4.79 -12.83
N ASP A 51 14.40 -4.14 -13.61
CA ASP A 51 13.22 -3.33 -13.24
C ASP A 51 13.60 -1.96 -12.64
N GLY A 52 13.40 -0.88 -13.40
CA GLY A 52 13.75 0.52 -13.08
C GLY A 52 13.03 1.12 -11.86
N GLY A 53 12.53 0.30 -10.95
CA GLY A 53 12.23 0.68 -9.58
C GLY A 53 13.54 0.92 -8.86
N SER A 54 14.00 2.17 -8.85
CA SER A 54 14.91 2.64 -7.80
C SER A 54 14.39 2.11 -6.46
N GLN A 55 15.28 1.66 -5.57
CA GLN A 55 14.98 1.46 -4.15
C GLN A 55 14.70 2.83 -3.51
N HIS A 56 13.73 3.55 -4.04
CA HIS A 56 13.20 4.77 -3.51
C HIS A 56 11.93 4.39 -2.78
N VAL A 57 11.99 4.59 -1.48
CA VAL A 57 10.86 4.65 -0.57
C VAL A 57 9.92 5.76 -1.08
N VAL A 58 8.93 5.40 -1.89
CA VAL A 58 7.86 6.32 -2.28
C VAL A 58 6.65 5.99 -1.41
N GLY A 59 6.59 6.64 -0.25
CA GLY A 59 5.36 6.68 0.54
C GLY A 59 4.27 7.35 -0.29
N ALA A 60 3.14 6.68 -0.45
CA ALA A 60 1.94 7.28 -1.02
C ALA A 60 1.33 8.24 0.03
N HIS A 61 1.88 9.45 0.12
CA HIS A 61 1.25 10.54 0.86
C HIS A 61 0.05 11.05 0.07
N ASN A 62 -1.16 10.72 0.54
CA ASN A 62 -2.34 11.50 0.20
C ASN A 62 -2.25 12.84 0.94
N GLY A 63 -2.11 13.94 0.19
CA GLY A 63 -2.39 15.30 0.63
C GLY A 63 -1.52 15.83 1.76
N GLY A 64 -0.39 16.44 1.41
CA GLY A 64 0.35 17.37 2.26
C GLY A 64 1.12 18.33 1.37
N GLU A 65 0.85 19.63 1.50
CA GLU A 65 1.49 20.68 0.72
C GLU A 65 3.01 20.67 0.92
N HIS A 66 3.76 20.48 -0.18
CA HIS A 66 5.16 20.85 -0.24
C HIS A 66 5.34 21.84 -1.40
N THR A 67 5.64 23.07 -1.05
CA THR A 67 6.17 24.08 -1.95
C THR A 67 7.56 23.63 -2.43
N ASN A 68 7.71 23.44 -3.75
CA ASN A 68 9.01 23.25 -4.37
C ASN A 68 9.46 24.58 -5.01
N PRO A 69 10.49 25.26 -4.52
CA PRO A 69 11.32 26.08 -5.40
C PRO A 69 12.38 25.15 -6.01
N SER A 70 12.24 24.89 -7.31
CA SER A 70 13.32 24.64 -8.28
C SER A 70 14.65 24.08 -7.74
N GLY A 71 14.91 22.79 -7.98
CA GLY A 71 16.24 22.20 -7.89
C GLY A 71 16.21 20.71 -7.56
N CYS A 72 16.38 19.86 -8.57
CA CYS A 72 16.60 18.42 -8.34
C CYS A 72 17.94 18.21 -7.60
N PRO A 73 17.98 17.55 -6.42
CA PRO A 73 19.25 17.17 -5.81
C PRO A 73 19.77 15.86 -6.43
N PRO A 74 21.10 15.65 -6.44
CA PRO A 74 21.73 14.53 -7.14
C PRO A 74 21.50 13.18 -6.45
N LEU A 75 21.58 12.12 -7.25
CA LEU A 75 21.47 10.69 -6.91
C LEU A 75 22.62 10.20 -6.01
N ASN A 76 22.69 10.68 -4.77
CA ASN A 76 23.53 10.06 -3.73
C ASN A 76 23.00 10.42 -2.33
N TYR A 77 21.99 9.68 -1.87
CA TYR A 77 21.46 9.85 -0.52
C TYR A 77 22.30 9.02 0.46
N GLN A 78 23.17 9.68 1.21
CA GLN A 78 23.73 9.16 2.45
C GLN A 78 22.60 9.05 3.49
N PRO A 79 22.64 8.08 4.42
CA PRO A 79 21.48 7.75 5.25
C PRO A 79 21.26 8.83 6.30
N ALA A 80 20.44 9.84 5.98
CA ALA A 80 20.02 10.82 6.95
C ALA A 80 18.97 10.16 7.86
N VAL A 81 19.34 9.93 9.13
CA VAL A 81 18.47 9.53 10.24
C VAL A 81 17.58 8.32 9.94
N ARG A 82 17.99 7.13 10.39
CA ARG A 82 17.10 5.96 10.39
C ARG A 82 15.90 6.24 11.30
N VAL A 83 14.76 6.55 10.70
CA VAL A 83 13.47 6.58 11.40
C VAL A 83 13.20 5.16 11.91
N PRO A 84 12.83 4.98 13.19
CA PRO A 84 12.43 3.68 13.70
C PRO A 84 11.31 3.08 12.85
N LEU A 85 11.44 1.81 12.48
CA LEU A 85 10.37 1.05 11.86
C LEU A 85 9.28 0.81 12.92
N HIS A 86 8.12 1.43 12.74
CA HIS A 86 6.97 1.24 13.63
C HIS A 86 6.15 0.04 13.16
N ASP A 87 5.81 0.01 11.87
CA ASP A 87 5.13 -1.11 11.24
C ASP A 87 5.51 -1.24 9.76
N ALA A 88 6.05 -2.39 9.36
CA ALA A 88 6.59 -2.57 8.02
C ALA A 88 5.57 -2.42 6.87
N ILE A 89 4.27 -2.53 7.15
CA ILE A 89 3.22 -2.29 6.16
C ILE A 89 2.67 -0.87 6.29
N HIS A 90 2.37 -0.41 7.52
CA HIS A 90 1.74 0.90 7.72
C HIS A 90 2.69 2.09 7.54
N ASP A 91 4.00 1.89 7.72
CA ASP A 91 5.02 2.91 7.45
C ASP A 91 5.15 3.18 5.94
N GLN A 92 4.70 2.26 5.08
CA GLN A 92 4.70 2.38 3.61
C GLN A 92 6.10 2.68 3.04
N THR A 93 7.14 2.14 3.66
CA THR A 93 8.54 2.40 3.30
C THR A 93 9.14 1.37 2.34
N PHE A 94 8.46 0.26 2.08
CA PHE A 94 8.98 -0.83 1.26
C PHE A 94 8.39 -0.86 -0.15
N TYR A 95 9.24 -1.17 -1.12
CA TYR A 95 8.84 -1.76 -2.39
C TYR A 95 9.40 -3.18 -2.50
N VAL A 96 8.52 -4.18 -2.54
CA VAL A 96 8.87 -5.60 -2.65
C VAL A 96 9.26 -5.90 -4.09
N ASN A 97 10.53 -5.72 -4.44
CA ASN A 97 11.07 -5.95 -5.79
C ASN A 97 11.08 -7.45 -6.18
N ARG A 98 11.51 -7.78 -7.41
CA ARG A 98 11.50 -9.16 -7.94
C ARG A 98 12.23 -10.15 -7.02
N ARG A 99 13.43 -9.78 -6.53
CA ARG A 99 14.22 -10.62 -5.62
C ARG A 99 13.49 -10.87 -4.31
N LEU A 100 12.93 -9.83 -3.70
CA LEU A 100 12.16 -9.96 -2.47
C LEU A 100 10.87 -10.75 -2.68
N ARG A 101 10.18 -10.61 -3.82
CA ARG A 101 8.99 -11.42 -4.14
C ARG A 101 9.31 -12.90 -4.31
N HIS A 102 10.48 -13.24 -4.87
CA HIS A 102 10.93 -14.62 -4.98
C HIS A 102 11.22 -15.21 -3.59
N ARG A 103 12.03 -14.50 -2.78
CA ARG A 103 12.29 -14.88 -1.38
C ARG A 103 11.01 -15.03 -0.56
N LEU A 104 10.08 -14.08 -0.68
CA LEU A 104 8.81 -14.11 0.04
C LEU A 104 7.98 -15.36 -0.33
N ARG A 105 7.99 -15.76 -1.61
CA ARG A 105 7.33 -16.98 -2.06
C ARG A 105 8.01 -18.22 -1.48
N ASP A 106 9.32 -18.28 -1.53
CA ASP A 106 10.09 -19.47 -1.12
C ASP A 106 10.10 -19.66 0.40
N GLU A 107 10.20 -18.55 1.15
CA GLU A 107 10.33 -18.55 2.62
C GLU A 107 8.96 -18.58 3.31
N GLU A 108 7.97 -17.83 2.82
CA GLU A 108 6.66 -17.66 3.50
C GLU A 108 5.49 -18.34 2.78
N GLY A 109 5.71 -18.83 1.55
CA GLY A 109 4.69 -19.46 0.72
C GLY A 109 3.67 -18.48 0.14
N ILE A 110 3.89 -17.17 0.24
CA ILE A 110 2.91 -16.15 -0.19
C ILE A 110 3.38 -15.42 -1.45
N ALA A 111 2.41 -15.01 -2.27
CA ALA A 111 2.69 -14.30 -3.51
C ALA A 111 1.58 -13.32 -3.87
N PRO A 112 1.90 -12.22 -4.55
CA PRO A 112 0.89 -11.29 -5.00
C PRO A 112 0.20 -11.76 -6.28
N TRP A 113 -1.04 -11.30 -6.46
CA TRP A 113 -1.60 -11.15 -7.81
C TRP A 113 -0.87 -10.02 -8.52
N THR A 114 -0.30 -10.35 -9.68
CA THR A 114 0.49 -9.43 -10.49
C THR A 114 -0.20 -9.18 -11.81
N PHE A 115 -0.50 -7.92 -12.11
CA PHE A 115 -1.16 -7.55 -13.37
C PHE A 115 -0.85 -6.12 -13.79
N VAL A 116 -1.04 -5.84 -15.07
CA VAL A 116 -0.87 -4.50 -15.65
C VAL A 116 -2.23 -3.83 -15.78
N GLN A 117 -2.38 -2.67 -15.18
CA GLN A 117 -3.51 -1.77 -15.37
C GLN A 117 -3.27 -0.90 -16.62
N ARG A 118 -4.26 -0.87 -17.49
CA ARG A 118 -4.32 -0.02 -18.68
C ARG A 118 -5.24 1.17 -18.47
N GLN A 119 -5.09 2.18 -19.32
CA GLN A 119 -5.97 3.34 -19.33
C GLN A 119 -7.45 2.90 -19.46
N GLY A 120 -8.30 3.43 -18.59
CA GLY A 120 -9.73 3.10 -18.53
C GLY A 120 -10.08 1.87 -17.68
N GLU A 121 -9.10 1.08 -17.23
CA GLU A 121 -9.36 -0.06 -16.33
C GLU A 121 -9.50 0.42 -14.87
N ALA A 122 -10.53 -0.06 -14.18
CA ALA A 122 -10.72 0.11 -12.74
C ALA A 122 -10.13 -1.09 -11.99
N VAL A 123 -9.47 -0.82 -10.86
CA VAL A 123 -8.90 -1.85 -9.97
C VAL A 123 -9.62 -1.79 -8.63
N PHE A 124 -10.26 -2.88 -8.24
CA PHE A 124 -10.88 -3.03 -6.93
C PHE A 124 -9.90 -3.68 -5.96
N ILE A 125 -9.67 -3.03 -4.82
CA ILE A 125 -8.76 -3.50 -3.78
C ILE A 125 -9.58 -3.75 -2.52
N PRO A 126 -9.74 -5.00 -2.08
CA PRO A 126 -10.46 -5.30 -0.85
C PRO A 126 -9.76 -4.70 0.38
N ALA A 127 -10.54 -4.37 1.40
CA ALA A 127 -10.03 -3.83 2.65
C ALA A 127 -8.97 -4.76 3.27
N GLY A 128 -7.83 -4.19 3.66
CA GLY A 128 -6.75 -4.91 4.35
C GLY A 128 -5.77 -5.63 3.43
N CYS A 129 -5.97 -5.63 2.10
CA CYS A 129 -5.01 -6.20 1.16
C CYS A 129 -3.79 -5.27 1.00
N PRO A 130 -2.56 -5.71 1.38
CA PRO A 130 -1.36 -4.98 1.05
C PRO A 130 -1.19 -4.89 -0.48
N HIS A 131 -0.73 -3.75 -0.98
CA HIS A 131 -0.55 -3.57 -2.41
C HIS A 131 0.55 -2.55 -2.72
N GLN A 132 1.19 -2.70 -3.88
CA GLN A 132 2.16 -1.75 -4.41
C GLN A 132 1.94 -1.54 -5.91
N VAL A 133 2.32 -0.36 -6.39
CA VAL A 133 2.10 0.06 -7.78
C VAL A 133 3.40 0.62 -8.34
N LEU A 134 3.80 0.14 -9.52
CA LEU A 134 4.89 0.69 -10.31
C LEU A 134 4.32 1.32 -11.59
N ASN A 135 4.51 2.63 -11.74
CA ASN A 135 4.14 3.32 -12.98
C ASN A 135 5.12 2.92 -14.09
N LEU A 136 4.60 2.31 -15.17
CA LEU A 136 5.39 1.98 -16.36
C LEU A 136 5.45 3.16 -17.35
N ARG A 137 4.56 4.14 -17.17
CA ARG A 137 4.48 5.43 -17.87
C ARG A 137 3.94 6.50 -16.92
N SER A 138 3.99 7.76 -17.32
CA SER A 138 3.27 8.84 -16.61
C SER A 138 1.78 8.49 -16.51
N CYS A 139 1.25 8.47 -15.29
CA CYS A 139 -0.12 8.05 -15.00
C CYS A 139 -0.81 9.07 -14.09
N ILE A 140 -2.05 9.42 -14.42
CA ILE A 140 -2.99 10.07 -13.50
C ILE A 140 -3.97 9.00 -13.03
N LYS A 141 -4.23 8.95 -11.72
CA LYS A 141 -5.16 8.01 -11.11
C LYS A 141 -6.14 8.74 -10.22
N VAL A 142 -7.38 8.31 -10.24
CA VAL A 142 -8.42 8.73 -9.30
C VAL A 142 -8.81 7.50 -8.49
N ALA A 143 -8.86 7.66 -7.17
CA ALA A 143 -9.26 6.61 -6.24
C ALA A 143 -10.42 7.13 -5.38
N GLN A 144 -11.36 6.25 -5.07
CA GLN A 144 -12.50 6.53 -4.21
C GLN A 144 -12.63 5.39 -3.22
N ASP A 145 -12.54 5.71 -1.93
CA ASP A 145 -12.77 4.75 -0.87
C ASP A 145 -14.28 4.54 -0.68
N PHE A 146 -14.65 3.30 -0.34
CA PHE A 146 -16.01 2.91 0.01
C PHE A 146 -15.98 1.77 1.03
N VAL A 147 -17.09 1.54 1.73
CA VAL A 147 -17.27 0.42 2.66
C VAL A 147 -18.39 -0.46 2.14
N SER A 148 -18.06 -1.69 1.71
CA SER A 148 -19.08 -2.68 1.36
C SER A 148 -19.53 -3.44 2.62
N PRO A 149 -20.77 -3.95 2.68
CA PRO A 149 -21.25 -4.73 3.82
C PRO A 149 -20.33 -5.91 4.18
N GLU A 150 -19.79 -6.61 3.17
CA GLU A 150 -18.88 -7.76 3.35
C GLU A 150 -17.55 -7.36 3.96
N SER A 151 -17.13 -6.10 3.76
CA SER A 151 -15.86 -5.58 4.27
C SER A 151 -15.93 -5.09 5.73
N ILE A 152 -17.14 -4.92 6.29
CA ILE A 152 -17.36 -4.29 7.61
C ILE A 152 -16.47 -4.88 8.71
N PRO A 153 -16.45 -6.22 8.94
CA PRO A 153 -15.66 -6.78 10.04
C PRO A 153 -14.16 -6.45 9.90
N ARG A 154 -13.66 -6.50 8.65
CA ARG A 154 -12.26 -6.21 8.36
C ARG A 154 -11.95 -4.72 8.51
N VAL A 155 -12.82 -3.83 8.02
CA VAL A 155 -12.63 -2.39 8.13
C VAL A 155 -12.61 -1.95 9.60
N LEU A 156 -13.51 -2.49 10.42
CA LEU A 156 -13.53 -2.19 11.87
C LEU A 156 -12.24 -2.67 12.56
N ALA A 157 -11.77 -3.88 12.25
CA ALA A 157 -10.50 -4.38 12.79
C ALA A 157 -9.31 -3.51 12.36
N LEU A 158 -9.25 -3.09 11.09
CA LEU A 158 -8.20 -2.20 10.58
C LEU A 158 -8.23 -0.83 11.27
N THR A 159 -9.42 -0.27 11.52
CA THR A 159 -9.56 0.98 12.28
C THR A 159 -8.94 0.85 13.68
N GLU A 160 -9.07 -0.30 14.34
CA GLU A 160 -8.45 -0.57 15.64
C GLU A 160 -6.93 -0.77 15.52
N GLU A 161 -6.46 -1.49 14.50
CA GLU A 161 -5.03 -1.64 14.20
C GLU A 161 -4.34 -0.28 13.99
N TYR A 162 -4.96 0.62 13.22
CA TYR A 162 -4.45 1.97 13.00
C TYR A 162 -4.39 2.79 14.29
N ARG A 163 -5.44 2.73 15.12
CA ARG A 163 -5.49 3.44 16.41
C ARG A 163 -4.45 2.93 17.41
N ALA A 164 -3.98 1.70 17.26
CA ALA A 164 -2.91 1.13 18.09
C ALA A 164 -1.51 1.61 17.69
N LEU A 165 -1.35 2.24 16.52
CA LEU A 165 -0.08 2.87 16.12
C LEU A 165 0.23 4.06 17.03
N PRO A 166 1.52 4.44 17.18
CA PRO A 166 1.90 5.64 17.94
C PRO A 166 1.11 6.87 17.49
N SER A 167 0.73 7.75 18.42
CA SER A 167 -0.06 8.95 18.10
C SER A 167 0.66 9.90 17.13
N THR A 168 1.99 9.82 17.05
CA THR A 168 2.82 10.56 16.09
C THR A 168 2.84 9.93 14.69
N HIS A 169 2.30 8.72 14.53
CA HIS A 169 2.25 8.03 13.25
C HIS A 169 1.13 8.60 12.38
N SER A 170 1.43 8.99 11.14
CA SER A 170 0.51 9.67 10.20
C SER A 170 -0.76 8.89 9.81
N ARG A 171 -0.81 7.60 10.16
CA ARG A 171 -1.93 6.67 9.93
C ARG A 171 -2.71 6.33 11.20
N SER A 172 -2.34 6.87 12.36
CA SER A 172 -3.07 6.61 13.61
C SER A 172 -4.47 7.22 13.62
N GLU A 173 -4.71 8.22 12.77
CA GLU A 173 -6.01 8.86 12.58
C GLU A 173 -6.99 8.03 11.74
N ASP A 174 -8.26 8.02 12.16
CA ASP A 174 -9.38 7.39 11.45
C ASP A 174 -9.84 8.24 10.26
N LYS A 175 -9.17 8.08 9.11
CA LYS A 175 -9.47 8.86 7.89
C LYS A 175 -10.74 8.40 7.15
N LEU A 176 -11.10 7.13 7.27
CA LEU A 176 -12.26 6.57 6.56
C LEU A 176 -13.57 6.86 7.29
N GLY A 177 -13.55 6.98 8.62
CA GLY A 177 -14.75 7.24 9.41
C GLY A 177 -15.76 6.08 9.33
N ALA A 178 -15.28 4.83 9.26
CA ALA A 178 -16.11 3.66 8.99
C ALA A 178 -17.30 3.54 9.93
N LYS A 179 -17.11 3.80 11.24
CA LYS A 179 -18.20 3.77 12.23
C LYS A 179 -19.31 4.77 11.92
N ALA A 180 -18.97 5.96 11.40
CA ALA A 180 -19.96 6.96 10.98
C ALA A 180 -20.71 6.51 9.73
N ILE A 181 -20.01 5.96 8.73
CA ILE A 181 -20.63 5.38 7.52
C ILE A 181 -21.64 4.31 7.91
N LEU A 182 -21.27 3.39 8.81
CA LEU A 182 -22.15 2.34 9.29
C LEU A 182 -23.36 2.91 10.04
N ALA A 183 -23.15 3.89 10.92
CA ALA A 183 -24.25 4.51 11.67
C ALA A 183 -25.26 5.20 10.73
N HIS A 184 -24.77 5.92 9.72
CA HIS A 184 -25.63 6.54 8.71
C HIS A 184 -26.34 5.52 7.84
N ALA A 185 -25.66 4.44 7.42
CA ALA A 185 -26.28 3.36 6.66
C ALA A 185 -27.39 2.67 7.45
N ALA A 186 -27.17 2.39 8.73
CA ALA A 186 -28.16 1.81 9.62
C ALA A 186 -29.35 2.75 9.87
N SER A 187 -29.07 4.04 10.15
CA SER A 187 -30.11 5.06 10.34
C SER A 187 -30.99 5.22 9.10
N HIS A 188 -30.38 5.26 7.91
CA HIS A 188 -31.09 5.31 6.64
C HIS A 188 -31.96 4.06 6.44
N ALA A 189 -31.42 2.86 6.68
CA ALA A 189 -32.19 1.62 6.56
C ALA A 189 -33.39 1.57 7.53
N LEU A 190 -33.23 2.04 8.77
CA LEU A 190 -34.32 2.13 9.75
C LEU A 190 -35.39 3.14 9.32
N SER A 191 -34.98 4.29 8.79
CA SER A 191 -35.89 5.30 8.24
C SER A 191 -36.73 4.75 7.09
N GLU A 192 -36.13 4.00 6.16
CA GLU A 192 -36.85 3.34 5.06
C GLU A 192 -37.85 2.27 5.56
N LEU A 193 -37.57 1.66 6.71
CA LEU A 193 -38.47 0.70 7.38
C LEU A 193 -39.53 1.38 8.26
N GLY A 194 -39.54 2.71 8.36
CA GLY A 194 -40.48 3.47 9.20
C GLY A 194 -40.21 3.34 10.71
N VAL A 195 -39.00 2.90 11.10
CA VAL A 195 -38.59 2.80 12.50
C VAL A 195 -37.98 4.12 12.95
N VAL A 196 -38.62 4.80 13.90
CA VAL A 196 -38.06 6.00 14.55
C VAL A 196 -37.23 5.54 15.75
N LEU A 197 -35.93 5.83 15.74
CA LEU A 197 -35.08 5.67 16.93
C LEU A 197 -35.49 6.76 17.94
N VAL A 198 -36.22 6.35 18.99
CA VAL A 198 -36.59 7.20 20.14
C VAL A 198 -35.52 7.11 21.21
#